data_AF-A0A0G1MLI2-F1
#
_entry.id   AF-A0A0G1MLI2-F1
#
_cell.length_a   1.000
_cell.length_b   1.000
_cell.length_c   1.000
_cell.angle_alpha   90.00
_cell.angle_beta   90.00
_cell.angle_gamma   90.00
#
_symmetry.space_group_name_H-M   'P 1'
#
loop_
_entity.id
_entity.type
_entity.pdbx_description
1 polymer ?
#
loop_
_entity_poly.entity_id
_entity_poly.type
_entity_poly.pdbx_seq_one_letter_code
_entity_poly.pdbx_strand_id
1 'polypeptide(L)' 'MTTPTKEALKHLAVVFFYSAVSAVLPILIAYAQNDPRWALLIPVINAAWYSVTRYLKEQKLIENDIARGEE' A
#
# COMPACT_ATOMS: atom_id res chain seq x y z
N MET A 1 22.13 6.53 12.26
CA MET A 1 21.05 6.84 11.29
C MET A 1 20.23 7.99 11.87
N THR A 2 19.95 9.01 11.07
CA THR A 2 19.04 10.10 11.48
C THR A 2 17.60 9.59 11.47
N THR A 3 16.73 10.19 12.30
CA THR A 3 15.30 9.85 12.42
C THR A 3 14.56 9.77 11.07
N PRO A 4 14.78 10.70 10.11
CA PRO A 4 14.15 10.65 8.78
C PRO A 4 14.53 9.41 7.97
N THR A 5 15.80 8.99 8.03
CA THR A 5 16.28 7.80 7.30
C THR A 5 15.65 6.53 7.84
N LYS A 6 15.41 6.45 9.14
CA LYS A 6 14.76 5.28 9.78
C LYS A 6 13.30 5.14 9.36
N GLU A 7 12.57 6.25 9.26
CA GLU A 7 11.18 6.25 8.78
C GLU A 7 11.07 5.94 7.28
N ALA A 8 11.98 6.47 6.46
CA ALA A 8 12.04 6.14 5.03
C ALA A 8 12.29 4.64 4.79
N LEU A 9 13.19 4.02 5.57
CA LEU A 9 13.47 2.58 5.52
C LEU A 9 12.25 1.73 5.91
N LYS A 10 11.52 2.13 6.95
CA LYS A 10 10.26 1.46 7.33
C LYS A 10 9.24 1.56 6.20
N HIS A 11 9.07 2.73 5.62
CA HIS A 11 8.11 2.94 4.53
C HIS A 11 8.48 2.11 3.29
N LEU A 12 9.77 2.11 2.92
CA LEU A 12 10.30 1.30 1.84
C LEU A 12 10.03 -0.19 2.08
N ALA A 13 10.30 -0.69 3.28
CA ALA A 13 10.03 -2.08 3.64
C ALA A 13 8.53 -2.42 3.50
N VAL A 14 7.63 -1.58 4.02
CA VAL A 14 6.19 -1.80 3.92
C VAL A 14 5.72 -1.85 2.46
N VAL A 15 6.16 -0.91 1.63
CA VAL A 15 5.81 -0.88 0.20
C VAL A 15 6.36 -2.09 -0.54
N PHE A 16 7.60 -2.49 -0.22
CA PHE A 16 8.23 -3.68 -0.80
C PHE A 16 7.48 -4.96 -0.44
N PHE A 17 7.19 -5.17 0.83
CA PHE A 17 6.42 -6.33 1.29
C PHE A 17 5.01 -6.34 0.70
N TYR A 18 4.33 -5.19 0.68
CA TYR A 18 3.03 -5.07 0.03
C TYR A 18 3.07 -5.50 -1.44
N SER A 19 4.06 -4.99 -2.19
CA SER A 19 4.22 -5.30 -3.62
C SER A 19 4.54 -6.77 -3.85
N ALA A 20 5.40 -7.37 -3.03
CA ALA A 20 5.75 -8.78 -3.11
C ALA A 20 4.54 -9.69 -2.80
N VAL A 21 3.82 -9.39 -1.72
CA VAL A 21 2.64 -10.18 -1.29
C VAL A 21 1.51 -10.05 -2.31
N SER A 22 1.24 -8.84 -2.80
CA SER A 22 0.17 -8.60 -3.80
C SER A 22 0.44 -9.29 -5.14
N ALA A 23 1.70 -9.46 -5.54
CA ALA A 23 2.05 -10.19 -6.76
C ALA A 23 1.98 -11.71 -6.56
N VAL A 24 2.48 -12.23 -5.43
CA VAL A 24 2.65 -13.67 -5.20
C VAL A 24 1.37 -14.34 -4.69
N LEU A 25 0.63 -13.69 -3.78
CA LEU A 25 -0.52 -14.30 -3.12
C LEU A 25 -1.64 -14.72 -4.09
N PRO A 26 -2.04 -13.91 -5.10
CA PRO A 26 -3.07 -14.32 -6.06
C PRO A 26 -2.66 -15.52 -6.90
N ILE A 27 -1.37 -15.61 -7.24
CA ILE A 27 -0.80 -16.72 -7.99
C ILE A 27 -0.82 -18.00 -7.16
N LEU A 28 -0.44 -17.92 -5.88
CA LEU A 28 -0.50 -19.06 -4.96
C LEU A 28 -1.94 -19.55 -4.74
N ILE A 29 -2.90 -18.63 -4.62
CA ILE A 29 -4.32 -19.00 -4.48
C ILE A 29 -4.85 -19.65 -5.77
N ALA A 30 -4.52 -19.10 -6.94
CA ALA A 30 -4.90 -19.68 -8.22
C ALA A 30 -4.33 -21.10 -8.39
N TYR A 31 -3.07 -21.31 -7.98
CA TYR A 31 -2.42 -22.62 -7.99
C TYR A 31 -3.08 -23.60 -7.00
N ALA A 32 -3.36 -23.17 -5.77
CA ALA A 32 -3.97 -24.02 -4.76
C ALA A 32 -5.41 -24.45 -5.10
N GLN A 33 -6.18 -23.57 -5.75
CA GLN A 33 -7.57 -23.83 -6.13
C GLN A 33 -7.74 -24.37 -7.56
N ASN A 34 -6.66 -24.44 -8.34
CA ASN A 34 -6.69 -24.85 -9.74
C ASN A 34 -7.69 -24.04 -10.61
N ASP A 35 -7.98 -22.80 -10.22
CA ASP A 35 -8.88 -21.89 -10.92
C ASP A 35 -8.12 -20.58 -11.27
N PRO A 36 -7.92 -20.27 -12.56
CA PRO A 36 -7.18 -19.08 -12.98
C PRO A 36 -7.91 -17.76 -12.68
N ARG A 37 -9.20 -17.79 -12.34
CA ARG A 37 -9.98 -16.60 -12.00
C ARG A 37 -9.48 -15.88 -10.75
N TRP A 38 -8.77 -16.58 -9.87
CA TRP A 38 -8.12 -15.96 -8.71
C TRP A 38 -7.03 -14.94 -9.09
N ALA A 39 -6.51 -14.97 -10.33
CA ALA A 39 -5.67 -13.91 -10.86
C ALA A 39 -6.39 -12.54 -10.94
N LEU A 40 -7.73 -12.51 -10.97
CA LEU A 40 -8.54 -11.29 -10.91
C LEU A 40 -8.44 -10.59 -9.55
N LEU A 41 -7.87 -11.22 -8.52
CA LEU A 41 -7.56 -10.53 -7.28
C LEU A 41 -6.43 -9.50 -7.46
N ILE A 42 -5.56 -9.64 -8.46
CA ILE A 42 -4.46 -8.70 -8.71
C ILE A 42 -4.97 -7.26 -8.90
N PRO A 43 -5.93 -6.97 -9.82
CA PRO A 43 -6.47 -5.62 -9.95
C PRO A 43 -7.25 -5.15 -8.71
N VAL A 44 -7.93 -6.06 -7.99
CA VAL A 44 -8.65 -5.72 -6.75
C VAL A 44 -7.69 -5.28 -5.64
N ILE A 45 -6.61 -6.02 -5.44
CA ILE A 45 -5.56 -5.71 -4.45
C ILE A 45 -4.91 -4.37 -4.81
N ASN A 46 -4.58 -4.15 -6.09
CA ASN A 46 -4.03 -2.87 -6.55
C ASN A 46 -4.98 -1.69 -6.32
N ALA A 47 -6.28 -1.86 -6.59
CA ALA A 47 -7.28 -0.82 -6.34
C ALA A 47 -7.42 -0.49 -4.85
N ALA A 48 -7.37 -1.52 -3.99
CA ALA A 48 -7.35 -1.34 -2.54
C ALA A 48 -6.10 -0.56 -2.08
N TRP A 49 -4.91 -0.89 -2.61
CA TRP A 49 -3.70 -0.13 -2.30
C TRP A 49 -3.79 1.33 -2.69
N TYR A 50 -4.25 1.58 -3.92
CA TYR A 50 -4.35 2.92 -4.46
C TYR A 50 -5.31 3.75 -3.60
N SER A 51 -6.42 3.15 -3.17
CA SER A 51 -7.41 3.81 -2.32
C SER A 51 -6.84 4.12 -0.93
N VAL A 52 -6.15 3.17 -0.31
CA VAL A 52 -5.50 3.35 1.01
C VAL A 52 -4.39 4.40 0.94
N THR A 53 -3.52 4.33 -0.06
CA THR A 53 -2.42 5.30 -0.23
C THR A 53 -2.95 6.70 -0.52
N ARG A 54 -3.99 6.82 -1.34
CA ARG A 54 -4.68 8.09 -1.59
C ARG A 54 -5.34 8.64 -0.32
N TYR A 55 -6.08 7.81 0.41
CA TYR A 55 -6.72 8.20 1.66
C TYR A 55 -5.72 8.69 2.71
N LEU A 56 -4.61 7.96 2.91
CA LEU A 56 -3.55 8.36 3.83
C LEU A 56 -2.84 9.65 3.40
N LYS A 57 -2.70 9.86 2.08
CA LYS A 57 -2.15 11.09 1.52
C LYS A 57 -3.09 12.27 1.72
N GLU A 58 -4.39 12.09 1.50
CA GLU A 58 -5.42 13.10 1.72
C GLU A 58 -5.56 13.45 3.20
N GLN A 59 -5.56 12.48 4.11
CA GLN A 59 -5.51 12.70 5.56
C GLN A 59 -4.30 13.55 5.98
N LYS A 60 -3.10 13.20 5.51
CA LYS A 60 -1.90 14.01 5.79
C LYS A 60 -1.93 15.38 5.15
N LEU A 61 -2.55 15.54 3.98
CA LEU A 61 -2.74 16.85 3.35
C LEU A 61 -3.69 17.70 4.20
N ILE A 62 -4.83 17.16 4.63
CA ILE A 62 -5.81 17.83 5.50
C ILE A 62 -5.18 18.21 6.85
N GLU A 63 -4.42 17.31 7.48
CA GLU A 63 -3.76 17.58 8.77
C GLU A 63 -2.70 18.69 8.67
N ASN A 64 -1.94 18.75 7.57
CA ASN A 64 -0.98 19.84 7.32
C ASN A 64 -1.67 21.16 6.93
N ASP A 65 -2.83 21.12 6.27
CA ASP A 65 -3.59 22.33 5.89
C ASP A 65 -4.29 22.95 7.10
N ILE A 66 -4.84 22.12 8.00
CA ILE A 66 -5.42 22.57 9.28
C ILE A 66 -4.34 23.17 10.18
N ALA A 67 -3.18 22.53 10.31
CA ALA A 67 -2.07 23.04 11.13
C ALA A 67 -1.47 24.36 10.60
N ARG A 68 -1.70 24.69 9.33
CA ARG A 68 -1.20 25.91 8.67
C ARG A 68 -2.27 27.01 8.57
N GLY A 69 -3.52 26.69 8.89
CA GLY A 69 -4.64 27.66 8.98
C GLY A 69 -4.83 28.27 10.37
N GLU A 70 -4.00 27.89 11.35
CA GLU A 70 -4.00 28.44 12.72
C GLU A 70 -2.82 29.41 12.99
N GLU A 71 -2.06 29.82 11.97
CA GLU A 71 -1.09 30.94 12.02
C GLU A 71 -1.65 32.20 11.32
#